data_AF-A0A2D5UDZ2-F1
#
_entry.id   AF-A0A2D5UDZ2-F1
#
_cell.length_a   1.000
_cell.length_b   1.000
_cell.length_c   1.000
_cell.angle_alpha   90.00
_cell.angle_beta   90.00
_cell.angle_gamma   90.00
#
_symmetry.space_group_name_H-M   'P 1'
#
loop_
_entity.id
_entity.type
_entity.pdbx_description
1 polymer ?
#
loop_
_entity_poly.entity_id
_entity_poly.type
_entity_poly.pdbx_seq_one_letter_code
_entity_poly.pdbx_strand_id
1 'polypeptide(L)'
;MIEMGSLSPPPERDETLWSTTALRRIEDAPDFVRPGIYKLMAKRASELEQPLITSDFLTQIRDESMLRVTRSMKRMGFEELHPGAFEVAKQKLRRNARKLEVIEDIQAFLAQRSERSEEIMAKFRDYFEGAPERGILWTPEAEARIEKVPSFVRPMVRQKVEAEAHNRKQTVVTPALLEALFETMIPAPARKMMRSRQVRPPTAVPRGEAGRAEADATVDWSREAVEEWRGIEDVEKRRSTLEKVAAFAQEQGLGCVTSSVFAAALEVSSQPPD
;
A
#
# COMPACT_ATOMS: atom_id res chain seq x y z
N MET A 1 -17.64 -33.41 0.84
CA MET A 1 -17.35 -32.71 2.10
C MET A 1 -16.03 -31.99 1.91
N ILE A 2 -16.07 -30.67 1.75
CA ILE A 2 -14.88 -29.84 1.57
C ILE A 2 -14.48 -29.38 2.98
N GLU A 3 -13.30 -29.79 3.43
CA GLU A 3 -12.70 -29.36 4.69
C GLU A 3 -12.52 -27.84 4.69
N MET A 4 -13.19 -27.19 5.64
CA MET A 4 -13.01 -25.78 5.97
C MET A 4 -11.62 -25.61 6.58
N GLY A 5 -10.68 -25.14 5.74
CA GLY A 5 -9.32 -24.82 6.13
C GLY A 5 -9.29 -23.88 7.34
N SER A 6 -8.65 -24.37 8.40
CA SER A 6 -8.32 -23.65 9.63
C SER A 6 -7.61 -22.33 9.30
N LEU A 7 -8.30 -21.21 9.46
CA LEU A 7 -7.70 -19.88 9.48
C LEU A 7 -6.91 -19.76 10.79
N SER A 8 -5.58 -19.87 10.72
CA SER A 8 -4.73 -19.47 11.83
C SER A 8 -4.96 -17.98 12.13
N PRO A 9 -5.16 -17.60 13.41
CA PRO A 9 -5.35 -16.21 13.77
C PRO A 9 -4.09 -15.40 13.41
N PRO A 10 -4.24 -14.18 12.85
CA PRO A 10 -3.10 -13.31 12.59
C PRO A 10 -2.35 -13.06 13.92
N PRO A 11 -1.01 -13.04 13.90
CA PRO A 11 -0.23 -12.89 15.12
C PRO A 11 -0.55 -11.55 15.79
N GLU A 12 -0.89 -11.60 17.08
CA GLU A 12 -1.09 -10.46 17.98
C GLU A 12 0.16 -9.58 18.05
N ARG A 13 0.42 -8.69 17.08
CA ARG A 13 1.38 -7.57 17.22
C ARG A 13 0.95 -6.37 16.39
N ASP A 14 0.64 -5.30 17.13
CA ASP A 14 0.22 -3.95 16.76
C ASP A 14 -1.21 -3.81 16.24
N GLU A 15 -1.96 -2.91 16.89
CA GLU A 15 -3.37 -2.49 16.70
C GLU A 15 -3.66 -1.89 15.31
N THR A 16 -3.14 -2.49 14.24
CA THR A 16 -3.31 -2.04 12.87
C THR A 16 -4.60 -2.61 12.32
N LEU A 17 -5.52 -1.74 11.93
CA LEU A 17 -6.75 -2.16 11.29
C LEU A 17 -6.47 -2.52 9.84
N TRP A 18 -7.13 -3.57 9.38
CA TRP A 18 -7.06 -4.00 8.00
C TRP A 18 -8.45 -3.90 7.38
N SER A 19 -8.51 -3.29 6.20
CA SER A 19 -9.70 -3.43 5.37
C SER A 19 -9.86 -4.88 4.90
N THR A 20 -11.11 -5.32 4.72
CA THR A 20 -11.44 -6.65 4.19
C THR A 20 -10.83 -6.88 2.81
N THR A 21 -10.85 -5.85 1.96
CA THR A 21 -10.23 -5.86 0.63
C THR A 21 -8.72 -6.05 0.70
N ALA A 22 -8.04 -5.40 1.64
CA ALA A 22 -6.60 -5.59 1.83
C ALA A 22 -6.24 -7.01 2.31
N LEU A 23 -7.03 -7.59 3.23
CA LEU A 23 -6.79 -8.96 3.71
C LEU A 23 -6.95 -9.99 2.58
N ARG A 24 -8.03 -9.88 1.80
CA ARG A 24 -8.27 -10.78 0.65
C ARG A 24 -7.13 -10.74 -0.37
N ARG A 25 -6.56 -9.56 -0.63
CA ARG A 25 -5.38 -9.44 -1.52
C ARG A 25 -4.14 -10.14 -0.97
N ILE A 26 -3.97 -10.23 0.34
CA ILE A 26 -2.87 -10.97 0.96
C ILE A 26 -3.11 -12.48 0.91
N GLU A 27 -4.36 -12.92 1.00
CA GLU A 27 -4.72 -14.33 0.82
C GLU A 27 -4.37 -14.82 -0.59
N ASP A 28 -4.47 -13.97 -1.61
CA ASP A 28 -4.04 -14.33 -2.97
C ASP A 28 -2.50 -14.44 -3.12
N ALA A 29 -1.73 -13.89 -2.18
CA ALA A 29 -0.28 -13.95 -2.18
C ALA A 29 0.23 -15.33 -1.70
N PRO A 30 1.39 -15.80 -2.20
CA PRO A 30 1.98 -17.07 -1.76
C PRO A 30 2.27 -17.12 -0.27
N ASP A 31 2.10 -18.29 0.36
CA ASP A 31 2.26 -18.47 1.81
C ASP A 31 3.60 -17.97 2.34
N PHE A 32 4.69 -18.20 1.60
CA PHE A 32 6.04 -17.79 2.01
C PHE A 32 6.25 -16.27 2.07
N VAL A 33 5.43 -15.45 1.39
CA VAL A 33 5.53 -13.97 1.46
C VAL A 33 4.60 -13.34 2.48
N ARG A 34 3.45 -13.97 2.80
CA ARG A 34 2.41 -13.37 3.66
C ARG A 34 2.96 -12.86 5.01
N PRO A 35 3.78 -13.62 5.76
CA PRO A 35 4.34 -13.14 7.03
C PRO A 35 5.21 -11.88 6.87
N GLY A 36 5.92 -11.78 5.74
CA GLY A 36 6.72 -10.60 5.39
C GLY A 36 5.85 -9.39 5.08
N ILE A 37 4.74 -9.59 4.37
CA ILE A 37 3.78 -8.53 4.04
C ILE A 37 3.16 -7.97 5.31
N TYR A 38 2.62 -8.80 6.20
CA TYR A 38 2.03 -8.34 7.47
C TYR A 38 3.03 -7.52 8.29
N LYS A 39 4.25 -8.03 8.45
CA LYS A 39 5.31 -7.33 9.20
C LYS A 39 5.68 -5.99 8.56
N LEU A 40 5.78 -5.94 7.23
CA LEU A 40 6.11 -4.72 6.51
C LEU A 40 4.99 -3.68 6.66
N MET A 41 3.73 -4.10 6.48
CA MET A 41 2.59 -3.18 6.54
C MET A 41 2.39 -2.62 7.93
N ALA A 42 2.48 -3.44 8.98
CA ALA A 42 2.41 -2.95 10.36
C ALA A 42 3.49 -1.89 10.65
N LYS A 43 4.73 -2.17 10.24
CA LYS A 43 5.83 -1.21 10.37
C LYS A 43 5.57 0.09 9.61
N ARG A 44 5.13 0.02 8.36
CA ARG A 44 4.90 1.22 7.53
C ARG A 44 3.67 2.00 7.97
N ALA A 45 2.63 1.31 8.44
CA ALA A 45 1.44 1.91 9.03
C ALA A 45 1.81 2.75 10.25
N SER A 46 2.65 2.21 11.14
CA SER A 46 3.19 2.95 12.28
C SER A 46 4.05 4.17 11.85
N GLU A 47 4.98 4.00 10.91
CA GLU A 47 5.85 5.09 10.43
C GLU A 47 5.11 6.23 9.70
N LEU A 48 3.96 5.94 9.09
CA LEU A 48 3.14 6.89 8.34
C LEU A 48 1.88 7.30 9.11
N GLU A 49 1.77 6.91 10.38
CA GLU A 49 0.62 7.19 11.26
C GLU A 49 -0.72 6.79 10.62
N GLN A 50 -0.72 5.73 9.80
CA GLN A 50 -1.91 5.20 9.15
C GLN A 50 -2.54 4.10 10.01
N PRO A 51 -3.72 4.33 10.64
CA PRO A 51 -4.38 3.30 11.46
C PRO A 51 -4.96 2.15 10.65
N LEU A 52 -5.40 2.43 9.42
CA LEU A 52 -6.14 1.51 8.58
C LEU A 52 -5.33 1.20 7.34
N ILE A 53 -5.02 -0.09 7.16
CA ILE A 53 -4.33 -0.63 6.01
C ILE A 53 -5.38 -0.95 4.93
N THR A 54 -5.41 -0.10 3.91
CA THR A 54 -6.30 -0.22 2.75
C THR A 54 -5.62 -0.91 1.57
N SER A 55 -6.42 -1.31 0.58
CA SER A 55 -5.94 -1.83 -0.71
C SER A 55 -4.98 -0.85 -1.42
N ASP A 56 -5.24 0.46 -1.32
CA ASP A 56 -4.37 1.50 -1.87
C ASP A 56 -3.05 1.62 -1.11
N PHE A 57 -3.11 1.50 0.22
CA PHE A 57 -1.90 1.50 1.05
C PHE A 57 -0.98 0.32 0.70
N LEU A 58 -1.55 -0.88 0.47
CA LEU A 58 -0.78 -2.04 -0.01
C LEU A 58 -0.06 -1.73 -1.32
N THR A 59 -0.75 -1.10 -2.26
CA THR A 59 -0.22 -0.72 -3.57
C THR A 59 0.92 0.29 -3.41
N GLN A 60 0.72 1.35 -2.62
CA GLN A 60 1.75 2.34 -2.32
C GLN A 60 3.02 1.70 -1.73
N ILE A 61 2.88 0.89 -0.69
CA ILE A 61 4.03 0.28 -0.01
C ILE A 61 4.72 -0.75 -0.90
N ARG A 62 3.97 -1.48 -1.74
CA ARG A 62 4.52 -2.37 -2.76
C ARG A 62 5.40 -1.59 -3.73
N ASP A 63 4.91 -0.48 -4.28
CA ASP A 63 5.61 0.28 -5.31
C ASP A 63 6.88 0.96 -4.74
N GLU A 64 6.79 1.49 -3.52
CA GLU A 64 7.96 1.96 -2.79
C GLU A 64 9.01 0.85 -2.54
N SER A 65 8.56 -0.35 -2.19
CA SER A 65 9.44 -1.49 -1.95
C SER A 65 10.11 -1.93 -3.25
N MET A 66 9.37 -1.94 -4.36
CA MET A 66 9.88 -2.25 -5.69
C MET A 66 11.01 -1.30 -6.10
N LEU A 67 10.83 0.01 -5.94
CA LEU A 67 11.89 0.98 -6.26
C LEU A 67 13.15 0.78 -5.42
N ARG A 68 12.99 0.45 -4.13
CA ARG A 68 14.15 0.14 -3.25
C ARG A 68 14.88 -1.12 -3.70
N VAL A 69 14.14 -2.15 -4.11
CA VAL A 69 14.70 -3.40 -4.64
C VAL A 69 15.45 -3.12 -5.95
N THR A 70 14.83 -2.41 -6.89
CA THR A 70 15.46 -2.03 -8.15
C THR A 70 16.75 -1.25 -7.95
N ARG A 71 16.76 -0.24 -7.06
CA ARG A 71 17.99 0.50 -6.74
C ARG A 71 19.07 -0.42 -6.15
N SER A 72 18.66 -1.34 -5.27
CA SER A 72 19.59 -2.31 -4.68
C SER A 72 20.19 -3.23 -5.75
N MET A 73 19.37 -3.69 -6.71
CA MET A 73 19.80 -4.52 -7.84
C MET A 73 20.77 -3.78 -8.75
N LYS A 74 20.46 -2.55 -9.16
CA LYS A 74 21.37 -1.71 -9.97
C LYS A 74 22.72 -1.51 -9.28
N ARG A 75 22.71 -1.23 -7.97
CA ARG A 75 23.95 -1.10 -7.17
C ARG A 75 24.76 -2.40 -7.09
N MET A 76 24.11 -3.55 -7.25
CA MET A 76 24.77 -4.85 -7.32
C MET A 76 25.26 -5.20 -8.74
N GLY A 77 25.08 -4.31 -9.72
CA GLY A 77 25.48 -4.52 -11.12
C GLY A 77 24.48 -5.28 -11.96
N PHE A 78 23.21 -5.35 -11.53
CA PHE A 78 22.14 -5.94 -12.34
C PHE A 78 21.42 -4.86 -13.14
N GLU A 79 21.36 -5.03 -14.45
CA GLU A 79 20.63 -4.14 -15.36
C GLU A 79 19.19 -4.62 -15.60
N GLU A 80 18.94 -5.93 -15.44
CA GLU A 80 17.62 -6.54 -15.62
C GLU A 80 17.41 -7.75 -14.68
N LEU A 81 16.15 -8.16 -14.51
CA LEU A 81 15.79 -9.37 -13.77
C LEU A 81 15.93 -10.59 -14.71
N HIS A 82 17.07 -11.27 -14.65
CA HIS A 82 17.33 -12.50 -15.41
C HIS A 82 17.22 -13.75 -14.51
N PRO A 83 16.81 -14.93 -15.00
CA PRO A 83 16.82 -16.18 -14.22
C PRO A 83 18.15 -16.49 -13.53
N GLY A 84 19.28 -16.07 -14.13
CA GLY A 84 20.62 -16.19 -13.52
C GLY A 84 20.85 -15.32 -12.27
N ALA A 85 20.00 -14.34 -12.00
CA ALA A 85 20.08 -13.50 -10.79
C ALA A 85 19.82 -14.32 -9.51
N PHE A 86 19.01 -15.39 -9.60
CA PHE A 86 18.74 -16.27 -8.46
C PHE A 86 19.99 -17.04 -8.01
N GLU A 87 20.86 -17.45 -8.94
CA GLU A 87 22.10 -18.15 -8.60
C GLU A 87 23.10 -17.23 -7.89
N VAL A 88 23.22 -15.98 -8.34
CA VAL A 88 24.02 -14.97 -7.65
C VAL A 88 23.44 -14.68 -6.26
N ALA A 89 22.10 -14.63 -6.13
CA ALA A 89 21.44 -14.45 -4.84
C ALA A 89 21.71 -15.62 -3.88
N LYS A 90 21.62 -16.87 -4.34
CA LYS A 90 21.97 -18.07 -3.56
C LYS A 90 23.42 -18.01 -3.08
N GLN A 91 24.36 -17.66 -3.95
CA GLN A 91 25.78 -17.56 -3.59
C GLN A 91 26.04 -16.49 -2.50
N LYS A 92 25.38 -15.34 -2.59
CA LYS A 92 25.49 -14.26 -1.60
C LYS A 92 24.79 -14.61 -0.28
N LEU A 93 23.70 -15.37 -0.33
CA LEU A 93 22.90 -15.75 0.84
C LEU A 93 23.22 -17.15 1.37
N ARG A 94 24.32 -17.77 0.92
CA ARG A 94 24.76 -19.13 1.28
C ARG A 94 24.82 -19.46 2.77
N ARG A 95 24.89 -18.44 3.63
CA ARG A 95 24.95 -18.59 5.10
C ARG A 95 23.56 -18.63 5.77
N ASN A 96 22.47 -18.44 5.05
CA ASN A 96 21.13 -18.35 5.61
C ASN A 96 20.19 -19.38 4.95
N ALA A 97 20.06 -20.55 5.59
CA ALA A 97 19.27 -21.67 5.08
C ALA A 97 17.83 -21.29 4.72
N ARG A 98 17.13 -20.60 5.63
CA ARG A 98 15.74 -20.16 5.39
C ARG A 98 15.61 -19.27 4.15
N LYS A 99 16.58 -18.39 3.88
CA LYS A 99 16.53 -17.54 2.68
C LYS A 99 16.82 -18.32 1.40
N LEU A 100 17.60 -19.40 1.47
CA LEU A 100 17.84 -20.28 0.33
C LEU A 100 16.57 -21.06 -0.02
N GLU A 101 15.88 -21.62 0.99
CA GLU A 101 14.58 -22.28 0.82
C GLU A 101 13.57 -21.33 0.15
N VAL A 102 13.45 -20.09 0.66
CA VAL A 102 12.55 -19.09 0.06
C VAL A 102 12.93 -18.77 -1.40
N ILE A 103 14.21 -18.77 -1.76
CA ILE A 103 14.63 -18.57 -3.15
C ILE A 103 14.15 -19.75 -4.03
N GLU A 104 14.27 -20.98 -3.53
CA GLU A 104 13.83 -22.18 -4.24
C GLU A 104 12.31 -22.20 -4.41
N ASP A 105 11.55 -21.83 -3.37
CA ASP A 105 10.10 -21.68 -3.44
C ASP A 105 9.67 -20.64 -4.48
N ILE A 106 10.37 -19.49 -4.54
CA ILE A 106 10.13 -18.46 -5.56
C ILE A 106 10.39 -19.01 -6.96
N GLN A 107 11.49 -19.74 -7.16
CA GLN A 107 11.82 -20.32 -8.47
C GLN A 107 10.76 -21.35 -8.91
N ALA A 108 10.34 -22.24 -8.01
CA ALA A 108 9.29 -23.23 -8.29
C ALA A 108 7.95 -22.56 -8.61
N PHE A 109 7.58 -21.53 -7.84
CA PHE A 109 6.34 -20.79 -8.04
C PHE A 109 6.31 -20.06 -9.39
N LEU A 110 7.40 -19.41 -9.78
CA LEU A 110 7.49 -18.70 -11.07
C LEU A 110 7.50 -19.67 -12.25
N ALA A 111 8.10 -20.85 -12.11
CA ALA A 111 8.12 -21.88 -13.15
C ALA A 111 6.71 -22.47 -13.40
N GLN A 112 5.87 -22.58 -12.37
CA GLN A 112 4.51 -23.11 -12.47
C GLN A 112 3.53 -22.14 -13.15
N ARG A 113 3.82 -20.84 -13.18
CA ARG A 113 2.88 -19.77 -13.60
C ARG A 113 3.40 -18.94 -14.78
N SER A 114 3.93 -19.58 -15.82
CA SER A 114 4.62 -18.93 -16.95
C SER A 114 3.93 -17.66 -17.50
N GLU A 115 2.61 -17.66 -17.73
CA GLU A 115 1.88 -16.47 -18.25
C GLU A 115 1.84 -15.29 -17.26
N ARG A 116 1.50 -15.53 -15.99
CA ARG A 116 1.51 -14.47 -14.95
C ARG A 116 2.94 -14.03 -14.62
N SER A 117 3.91 -14.92 -14.80
CA SER A 117 5.32 -14.61 -14.62
C SER A 117 5.79 -13.56 -15.64
N GLU A 118 5.34 -13.61 -16.90
CA GLU A 118 5.70 -12.59 -17.89
C GLU A 118 5.17 -11.19 -17.54
N GLU A 119 3.92 -11.09 -17.09
CA GLU A 119 3.33 -9.82 -16.64
C GLU A 119 4.05 -9.24 -15.41
N ILE A 120 4.42 -10.11 -14.46
CA ILE A 120 5.22 -9.71 -13.30
C ILE A 120 6.56 -9.17 -13.80
N MET A 121 7.27 -9.90 -14.66
CA MET A 121 8.56 -9.48 -15.20
C MET A 121 8.44 -8.16 -15.98
N ALA A 122 7.36 -7.94 -16.72
CA ALA A 122 7.09 -6.67 -17.40
C ALA A 122 6.91 -5.52 -16.41
N LYS A 123 6.10 -5.69 -15.36
CA LYS A 123 5.97 -4.69 -14.29
C LYS A 123 7.31 -4.40 -13.62
N PHE A 124 8.12 -5.43 -13.39
CA PHE A 124 9.48 -5.28 -12.85
C PHE A 124 10.37 -4.43 -13.78
N ARG A 125 10.30 -4.60 -15.10
CA ARG A 125 11.06 -3.78 -16.07
C ARG A 125 10.70 -2.30 -15.99
N ASP A 126 9.42 -1.95 -15.87
CA ASP A 126 9.01 -0.54 -15.73
C ASP A 126 9.69 0.14 -14.53
N TYR A 127 9.84 -0.56 -13.40
CA TYR A 127 10.58 -0.02 -12.25
C TYR A 127 12.07 0.13 -12.53
N PHE A 128 12.68 -0.76 -13.33
CA PHE A 128 14.08 -0.67 -13.74
C PHE A 128 14.35 0.57 -14.61
N GLU A 129 13.44 0.91 -15.51
CA GLU A 129 13.58 2.12 -16.33
C GLU A 129 13.43 3.39 -15.48
N GLY A 130 12.46 3.42 -14.57
CA GLY A 130 12.15 4.59 -13.75
C GLY A 130 13.06 4.86 -12.54
N ALA A 131 13.80 3.85 -12.04
CA ALA A 131 14.60 4.02 -10.81
C ALA A 131 16.04 4.50 -11.09
N PRO A 132 16.44 5.71 -10.65
CA PRO A 132 17.83 6.16 -10.81
C PRO A 132 18.81 5.34 -9.96
N GLU A 133 20.02 5.11 -10.48
CA GLU A 133 21.10 4.41 -9.74
C GLU A 133 21.60 5.19 -8.52
N ARG A 134 21.67 6.52 -8.68
CA ARG A 134 22.15 7.47 -7.69
C ARG A 134 21.13 8.59 -7.52
N GLY A 135 20.99 9.08 -6.30
CA GLY A 135 19.99 10.08 -5.94
C GLY A 135 18.78 9.50 -5.23
N ILE A 136 17.76 10.33 -5.06
CA ILE A 136 16.53 10.00 -4.35
C ILE A 136 15.56 9.34 -5.35
N LEU A 137 14.91 8.26 -4.92
CA LEU A 137 13.93 7.55 -5.75
C LEU A 137 12.63 8.34 -5.76
N TRP A 138 11.97 8.45 -6.91
CA TRP A 138 10.64 9.05 -7.01
C TRP A 138 9.63 7.96 -7.35
N THR A 139 8.48 7.92 -6.69
CA THR A 139 7.41 7.05 -7.15
C THR A 139 6.77 7.62 -8.42
N PRO A 140 6.22 6.77 -9.33
CA PRO A 140 5.55 7.25 -10.53
C PRO A 140 4.43 8.27 -10.23
N GLU A 141 3.72 8.09 -9.11
CA GLU A 141 2.67 9.00 -8.66
C GLU A 141 3.25 10.35 -8.22
N ALA A 142 4.41 10.35 -7.58
CA ALA A 142 5.12 11.55 -7.19
C ALA A 142 5.62 12.32 -8.43
N GLU A 143 6.14 11.61 -9.45
CA GLU A 143 6.54 12.20 -10.72
C GLU A 143 5.35 12.82 -11.47
N ALA A 144 4.23 12.10 -11.55
CA ALA A 144 3.01 12.62 -12.17
C ALA A 144 2.46 13.87 -11.43
N ARG A 145 2.66 13.97 -10.11
CA ARG A 145 2.27 15.17 -9.34
C ARG A 145 3.20 16.35 -9.60
N ILE A 146 4.52 16.16 -9.69
CA ILE A 146 5.45 17.26 -9.97
C ILE A 146 5.35 17.73 -11.43
N GLU A 147 4.94 16.88 -12.37
CA GLU A 147 4.75 17.27 -13.77
C GLU A 147 3.61 18.30 -13.95
N LYS A 148 2.58 18.24 -13.09
CA LYS A 148 1.47 19.22 -13.04
C LYS A 148 1.92 20.59 -12.56
N VAL A 149 3.07 20.68 -11.89
CA VAL A 149 3.63 21.94 -11.43
C VAL A 149 4.16 22.71 -12.66
N PRO A 150 3.99 24.04 -12.74
CA PRO A 150 4.55 24.82 -13.84
C PRO A 150 6.06 24.64 -14.00
N SER A 151 6.54 24.51 -15.24
CA SER A 151 7.93 24.15 -15.57
C SER A 151 8.98 25.05 -14.91
N PHE A 152 8.69 26.35 -14.74
CA PHE A 152 9.63 27.31 -14.14
C PHE A 152 9.86 27.09 -12.63
N VAL A 153 8.91 26.51 -11.88
CA VAL A 153 9.11 26.19 -10.45
C VAL A 153 9.41 24.71 -10.21
N ARG A 154 9.23 23.83 -11.21
CA ARG A 154 9.52 22.38 -11.09
C ARG A 154 10.91 22.08 -10.52
N PRO A 155 12.03 22.66 -11.02
CA PRO A 155 13.36 22.36 -10.48
C PRO A 155 13.49 22.75 -9.01
N MET A 156 12.94 23.90 -8.63
CA MET A 156 12.95 24.39 -7.24
C MET A 156 12.15 23.48 -6.31
N VAL A 157 10.94 23.06 -6.73
CA VAL A 157 10.11 22.13 -5.96
C VAL A 157 10.82 20.79 -5.82
N ARG A 158 11.41 20.26 -6.91
CA ARG A 158 12.14 18.98 -6.89
C ARG A 158 13.27 19.01 -5.87
N GLN A 159 14.13 20.03 -5.91
CA GLN A 159 15.24 20.20 -4.97
C GLN A 159 14.76 20.28 -3.52
N LYS A 160 13.66 21.00 -3.25
CA LYS A 160 13.11 21.16 -1.90
C LYS A 160 12.49 19.88 -1.36
N VAL A 161 11.76 19.14 -2.20
CA VAL A 161 11.23 17.81 -1.82
C VAL A 161 12.37 16.84 -1.57
N GLU A 162 13.41 16.85 -2.39
CA GLU A 162 14.59 16.01 -2.21
C GLU A 162 15.34 16.35 -0.91
N ALA A 163 15.50 17.63 -0.59
CA ALA A 163 16.07 18.08 0.68
C ALA A 163 15.21 17.65 1.88
N GLU A 164 13.89 17.76 1.77
CA GLU A 164 12.97 17.31 2.82
C GLU A 164 13.00 15.79 2.99
N ALA A 165 13.04 15.03 1.90
CA ALA A 165 13.22 13.58 1.93
C ALA A 165 14.53 13.20 2.65
N HIS A 166 15.62 13.89 2.32
CA HIS A 166 16.90 13.70 2.99
C HIS A 166 16.83 14.01 4.50
N ASN A 167 16.20 15.13 4.87
CA ASN A 167 15.99 15.52 6.28
C ASN A 167 15.19 14.47 7.05
N ARG A 168 14.13 13.92 6.43
CA ARG A 168 13.32 12.83 6.99
C ARG A 168 13.98 11.45 6.88
N LYS A 169 15.21 11.37 6.35
CA LYS A 169 15.94 10.11 6.05
C LYS A 169 15.14 9.15 5.16
N GLN A 170 14.24 9.68 4.36
CA GLN A 170 13.47 8.93 3.37
C GLN A 170 14.28 8.84 2.08
N THR A 171 14.39 7.62 1.55
CA THR A 171 15.13 7.36 0.31
C THR A 171 14.24 7.33 -0.93
N VAL A 172 12.94 7.44 -0.73
CA VAL A 172 11.89 7.45 -1.75
C VAL A 172 10.98 8.65 -1.49
N VAL A 173 10.78 9.49 -2.51
CA VAL A 173 9.83 10.60 -2.53
C VAL A 173 8.46 10.06 -2.89
N THR A 174 7.52 10.25 -1.97
CA THR A 174 6.13 9.81 -2.10
C THR A 174 5.22 11.01 -2.42
N PRO A 175 4.02 10.77 -2.98
CA PRO A 175 3.01 11.81 -3.19
C PRO A 175 2.61 12.51 -1.88
N ALA A 176 2.62 11.81 -0.75
CA ALA A 176 2.34 12.38 0.57
C ALA A 176 3.42 13.38 1.01
N LEU A 177 4.69 13.11 0.71
CA LEU A 177 5.79 14.04 1.01
C LEU A 177 5.69 15.32 0.18
N LEU A 178 5.35 15.20 -1.10
CA LEU A 178 5.07 16.34 -1.98
C LEU A 178 3.95 17.21 -1.43
N GLU A 179 2.86 16.60 -0.98
CA GLU A 179 1.70 17.30 -0.42
C GLU A 179 2.03 18.03 0.88
N ALA A 180 2.78 17.38 1.78
CA ALA A 180 3.28 18.02 3.00
C ALA A 180 4.20 19.22 2.68
N LEU A 181 5.05 19.11 1.65
CA LEU A 181 5.89 20.22 1.21
C LEU A 181 5.06 21.36 0.61
N PHE A 182 4.07 21.06 -0.24
CA PHE A 182 3.20 22.09 -0.81
C PHE A 182 2.41 22.83 0.27
N GLU A 183 1.94 22.13 1.30
CA GLU A 183 1.27 22.74 2.44
C GLU A 183 2.20 23.69 3.21
N THR A 184 3.48 23.34 3.30
CA THR A 184 4.50 24.19 3.97
C THR A 184 4.91 25.40 3.11
N MET A 185 4.91 25.27 1.77
CA MET A 185 5.45 26.29 0.87
C MET A 185 4.43 27.25 0.27
N ILE A 186 3.17 26.84 0.14
CA ILE A 186 2.12 27.64 -0.50
C ILE A 186 1.18 28.18 0.59
N PRO A 187 1.25 29.47 0.94
CA PRO A 187 0.32 30.05 1.90
C PRO A 187 -1.14 29.93 1.40
N ALA A 188 -2.07 29.71 2.32
CA ALA A 188 -3.47 29.36 2.05
C ALA A 188 -4.19 30.16 0.92
N PRO A 189 -3.93 31.47 0.70
CA PRO A 189 -4.55 32.21 -0.39
C PRO A 189 -4.13 31.71 -1.79
N ALA A 190 -2.86 31.34 -1.98
CA ALA A 190 -2.35 30.84 -3.27
C ALA A 190 -2.86 29.42 -3.59
N ARG A 191 -3.16 28.62 -2.56
CA ARG A 191 -3.76 27.27 -2.69
C ARG A 191 -5.12 27.30 -3.38
N LYS A 192 -5.95 28.31 -3.05
CA LYS A 192 -7.30 28.48 -3.62
C LYS A 192 -7.24 28.81 -5.12
N MET A 193 -6.20 29.51 -5.56
CA MET A 193 -5.99 29.91 -6.95
C MET A 193 -5.47 28.77 -7.84
N MET A 194 -4.72 27.83 -7.28
CA MET A 194 -4.27 26.62 -8.01
C MET A 194 -5.37 25.56 -8.12
N ARG A 195 -6.23 25.41 -7.09
CA ARG A 195 -7.39 24.49 -7.14
C ARG A 195 -8.49 24.94 -8.11
N SER A 196 -8.63 26.25 -8.34
CA SER A 196 -9.69 26.83 -9.18
C SER A 196 -9.42 26.73 -10.68
N ARG A 197 -8.25 26.25 -11.10
CA ARG A 197 -7.93 25.92 -12.50
C ARG A 197 -8.06 24.41 -12.74
N GLN A 198 -9.16 23.83 -12.29
CA GLN A 198 -9.56 22.47 -12.63
C GLN A 198 -10.08 22.48 -14.08
N VAL A 199 -9.16 22.37 -15.05
CA VAL A 199 -9.52 21.76 -16.32
C VAL A 199 -9.71 20.28 -16.01
N ARG A 200 -10.86 19.74 -16.44
CA ARG A 200 -11.26 18.33 -16.26
C ARG A 200 -10.06 17.39 -16.44
N PRO A 201 -9.96 16.32 -15.64
CA PRO A 201 -8.86 15.36 -15.79
C PRO A 201 -8.87 14.82 -17.23
N PRO A 202 -7.75 14.85 -17.97
CA PRO A 202 -7.63 13.99 -19.12
C PRO A 202 -7.64 12.56 -18.58
N THR A 203 -8.58 11.76 -19.09
CA THR A 203 -8.65 10.31 -18.97
C THR A 203 -7.26 9.72 -18.94
N ALA A 204 -6.99 8.94 -17.88
CA ALA A 204 -5.83 8.08 -17.81
C ALA A 204 -5.69 7.34 -19.14
N VAL A 205 -4.52 7.46 -19.78
CA VAL A 205 -4.14 6.54 -20.85
C VAL A 205 -4.12 5.15 -20.20
N PRO A 206 -4.84 4.17 -20.75
CA PRO A 206 -4.99 2.87 -20.10
C PRO A 206 -3.64 2.17 -20.11
N ARG A 207 -2.98 2.13 -18.95
CA ARG A 207 -1.98 1.10 -18.66
C ARG A 207 -2.78 -0.19 -18.59
N GLY A 208 -2.46 -1.16 -19.45
CA GLY A 208 -3.23 -2.38 -19.68
C GLY A 208 -3.63 -3.10 -18.38
N GLU A 209 -4.80 -2.76 -17.88
CA GLU A 209 -5.58 -3.48 -16.90
C GLU A 209 -6.81 -3.98 -17.63
N ALA A 210 -6.68 -5.16 -18.26
CA ALA A 210 -7.84 -6.03 -18.46
C ALA A 210 -8.17 -6.68 -17.12
N GLY A 211 -8.61 -5.84 -16.19
CA GLY A 211 -9.12 -6.18 -14.88
C GLY A 211 -10.01 -5.01 -14.53
N ARG A 212 -11.30 -5.17 -14.79
CA ARG A 212 -12.31 -4.15 -14.57
C ARG A 212 -12.07 -3.52 -13.19
N ALA A 213 -11.96 -2.20 -13.15
CA ALA A 213 -12.27 -1.44 -11.96
C ALA A 213 -13.75 -1.68 -11.66
N GLU A 214 -14.06 -2.82 -11.06
CA GLU A 214 -15.27 -2.98 -10.30
C GLU A 214 -15.11 -2.03 -9.11
N ALA A 215 -15.94 -0.98 -9.10
CA ALA A 215 -16.27 -0.27 -7.87
C ALA A 215 -16.91 -1.32 -6.94
N ASP A 216 -16.06 -2.06 -6.24
CA ASP A 216 -16.42 -3.36 -5.68
C ASP A 216 -17.11 -3.17 -4.33
N ALA A 217 -18.29 -3.77 -4.19
CA ALA A 217 -19.16 -3.62 -3.06
C ALA A 217 -18.60 -4.40 -1.87
N THR A 218 -17.93 -3.75 -0.91
CA THR A 218 -17.76 -4.23 0.46
C THR A 218 -17.23 -3.13 1.39
N VAL A 219 -17.72 -3.13 2.63
CA VAL A 219 -17.73 -2.06 3.64
C VAL A 219 -16.44 -1.22 3.80
N ASP A 220 -16.39 -0.03 3.17
CA ASP A 220 -15.40 1.03 3.38
C ASP A 220 -15.68 1.86 4.65
N TRP A 221 -14.70 2.03 5.54
CA TRP A 221 -14.90 2.87 6.73
C TRP A 221 -14.58 4.35 6.45
N SER A 222 -15.50 5.23 6.81
CA SER A 222 -15.30 6.68 6.78
C SER A 222 -14.26 7.14 7.80
N ARG A 223 -13.59 8.28 7.53
CA ARG A 223 -12.60 8.86 8.46
C ARG A 223 -13.23 9.15 9.83
N GLU A 224 -14.46 9.62 9.83
CA GLU A 224 -15.22 10.00 11.01
C GLU A 224 -15.56 8.77 11.88
N ALA A 225 -15.99 7.65 11.26
CA ALA A 225 -16.23 6.39 11.99
C ALA A 225 -14.94 5.81 12.61
N VAL A 226 -13.80 6.00 11.94
CA VAL A 226 -12.49 5.58 12.46
C VAL A 226 -12.06 6.43 13.68
N GLU A 227 -12.38 7.73 13.69
CA GLU A 227 -12.10 8.61 14.82
C GLU A 227 -12.98 8.29 16.03
N GLU A 228 -14.26 7.99 15.83
CA GLU A 228 -15.18 7.57 16.90
C GLU A 228 -14.77 6.22 17.51
N TRP A 229 -14.38 5.26 16.68
CA TRP A 229 -13.84 3.98 17.13
C TRP A 229 -12.55 4.14 17.97
N ARG A 230 -11.67 5.07 17.60
CA ARG A 230 -10.46 5.40 18.36
C ARG A 230 -10.75 6.01 19.73
N GLY A 231 -11.89 6.69 19.88
CA GLY A 231 -12.34 7.29 21.14
C GLY A 231 -12.70 6.26 22.23
N ILE A 232 -12.82 4.97 21.89
CA ILE A 232 -13.11 3.91 22.85
C ILE A 232 -11.83 3.60 23.65
N GLU A 233 -11.79 3.98 24.92
CA GLU A 233 -10.61 3.82 25.80
C GLU A 233 -10.22 2.36 26.05
N ASP A 234 -11.20 1.46 26.04
CA ASP A 234 -11.03 0.03 26.34
C ASP A 234 -10.73 -0.76 25.06
N VAL A 235 -9.55 -1.41 25.02
CA VAL A 235 -9.04 -2.16 23.86
C VAL A 235 -9.92 -3.35 23.51
N GLU A 236 -10.50 -4.03 24.50
CA GLU A 236 -11.34 -5.21 24.27
C GLU A 236 -12.72 -4.80 23.72
N LYS A 237 -13.28 -3.71 24.26
CA LYS A 237 -14.49 -3.10 23.71
C LYS A 237 -14.27 -2.58 22.30
N ARG A 238 -13.11 -1.97 22.03
CA ARG A 238 -12.74 -1.46 20.71
C ARG A 238 -12.70 -2.58 19.66
N ARG A 239 -12.15 -3.74 20.02
CA ARG A 239 -12.13 -4.94 19.15
C ARG A 239 -13.54 -5.49 18.91
N SER A 240 -14.33 -5.64 19.96
CA SER A 240 -15.71 -6.13 19.86
C SER A 240 -16.60 -5.21 19.03
N THR A 241 -16.43 -3.89 19.16
CA THR A 241 -17.15 -2.89 18.35
C THR A 241 -16.81 -3.02 16.87
N LEU A 242 -15.55 -3.28 16.51
CA LEU A 242 -15.16 -3.44 15.11
C LEU A 242 -15.84 -4.66 14.47
N GLU A 243 -15.83 -5.80 15.17
CA GLU A 243 -16.49 -7.03 14.71
C GLU A 243 -18.00 -6.82 14.53
N LYS A 244 -18.64 -6.13 15.49
CA LYS A 244 -20.09 -5.83 15.45
C LYS A 244 -20.46 -4.88 14.32
N VAL A 245 -19.70 -3.81 14.13
CA VAL A 245 -19.97 -2.82 13.08
C VAL A 245 -19.72 -3.41 11.69
N ALA A 246 -18.69 -4.25 11.55
CA ALA A 246 -18.44 -4.98 10.30
C ALA A 246 -19.58 -5.96 9.99
N ALA A 247 -20.05 -6.74 10.98
CA ALA A 247 -21.19 -7.64 10.83
C ALA A 247 -22.48 -6.89 10.48
N PHE A 248 -22.76 -5.79 11.16
CA PHE A 248 -23.92 -4.93 10.89
C PHE A 248 -23.89 -4.37 9.47
N ALA A 249 -22.75 -3.83 9.04
CA ALA A 249 -22.62 -3.29 7.69
C ALA A 249 -22.74 -4.39 6.61
N GLN A 250 -22.28 -5.61 6.90
CA GLN A 250 -22.46 -6.77 6.03
C GLN A 250 -23.92 -7.23 5.95
N GLU A 251 -24.63 -7.30 7.09
CA GLU A 251 -26.06 -7.65 7.15
C GLU A 251 -26.93 -6.63 6.42
N GLN A 252 -26.60 -5.35 6.54
CA GLN A 252 -27.31 -4.26 5.87
C GLN A 252 -26.88 -4.07 4.40
N GLY A 253 -25.92 -4.86 3.91
CA GLY A 253 -25.39 -4.75 2.54
C GLY A 253 -24.73 -3.40 2.25
N LEU A 254 -24.25 -2.70 3.29
CA LEU A 254 -23.68 -1.37 3.17
C LEU A 254 -22.25 -1.46 2.65
N GLY A 255 -21.97 -0.80 1.52
CA GLY A 255 -20.62 -0.69 0.98
C GLY A 255 -19.70 0.24 1.78
N CYS A 256 -20.20 0.95 2.80
CA CYS A 256 -19.37 1.79 3.67
C CYS A 256 -19.96 1.99 5.09
N VAL A 257 -19.10 2.04 6.11
CA VAL A 257 -19.42 2.43 7.49
C VAL A 257 -19.13 3.93 7.65
N THR A 258 -20.19 4.73 7.59
CA THR A 258 -20.17 6.14 8.01
C THR A 258 -20.29 6.25 9.53
N SER A 259 -19.99 7.42 10.11
CA SER A 259 -20.24 7.69 11.55
C SER A 259 -21.69 7.35 11.96
N SER A 260 -22.67 7.63 11.09
CA SER A 260 -24.07 7.25 11.36
C SER A 260 -24.32 5.73 11.38
N VAL A 261 -23.63 4.96 10.52
CA VAL A 261 -23.72 3.49 10.48
C VAL A 261 -23.00 2.87 11.67
N PHE A 262 -21.87 3.46 12.07
CA PHE A 262 -21.14 3.09 13.28
C PHE A 262 -21.99 3.27 14.53
N ALA A 263 -22.64 4.44 14.69
CA ALA A 263 -23.57 4.70 15.79
C ALA A 263 -24.77 3.74 15.77
N ALA A 264 -25.39 3.51 14.61
CA ALA A 264 -26.52 2.59 14.47
C ALA A 264 -26.17 1.15 14.86
N ALA A 265 -24.97 0.67 14.47
CA ALA A 265 -24.49 -0.65 14.84
C ALA A 265 -24.29 -0.81 16.37
N LEU A 266 -23.89 0.26 17.06
CA LEU A 266 -23.74 0.28 18.51
C LEU A 266 -25.09 0.29 19.25
N GLU A 267 -26.08 0.99 18.70
CA GLU A 267 -27.44 1.03 19.24
C GLU A 267 -28.15 -0.32 19.12
N VAL A 268 -28.07 -0.96 17.94
CA VAL A 268 -28.69 -2.27 17.68
C VAL A 268 -28.06 -3.37 18.55
N SER A 269 -26.76 -3.30 18.84
CA SER A 269 -26.09 -4.23 19.76
C SER A 269 -26.47 -4.03 21.24
N SER A 270 -27.13 -2.92 21.59
CA SER A 270 -27.51 -2.58 22.96
C SER A 270 -28.96 -2.97 23.30
N GLN A 271 -29.76 -3.40 22.32
CA GLN A 271 -31.09 -3.97 22.56
C GLN A 271 -30.99 -5.46 22.87
N PRO A 272 -31.63 -5.96 23.94
CA PRO A 272 -31.67 -7.39 24.23
C PRO A 272 -32.46 -8.13 23.13
N PRO A 273 -32.12 -9.39 22.81
CA PRO A 273 -32.93 -10.20 21.91
C PRO A 273 -34.30 -10.45 22.55
N ASP A 274 -35.38 -10.21 21.78
CA ASP A 274 -36.75 -10.59 22.12
C ASP A 274 -36.92 -12.12 22.19
#